data_AF-A0AAE2SDB1-F1
#
_entry.id   AF-A0AAE2SDB1-F1
#
_cell.length_a   1.000
_cell.length_b   1.000
_cell.length_c   1.000
_cell.angle_alpha   90.00
_cell.angle_beta   90.00
_cell.angle_gamma   90.00
#
_symmetry.space_group_name_H-M   'P 1'
#
loop_
_entity.id
_entity.type
_entity.pdbx_description
1 polymer ?
#
loop_
_entity_poly.entity_id
_entity_poly.type
_entity_poly.pdbx_seq_one_letter_code
_entity_poly.pdbx_strand_id
1 'polypeptide(L)'
;MIKNAARALLSGSSDLDQGEPNHTNPNQTMMKKHLAYSISSLCMAATPLAYAATPMISTTDFVVAIDADGNGSIGLWGNELSFLTDGIENNKAIWGGASNSGFIVTPTLASGLVASFDIRSADHGPRDVTSWAIYGTNDAITSTSNSTGTDENWTFIDSGTLADPAPWTTTSVAVDASEAYTSYKVLFPTTVGEDTETAVAEFQLYAVPEPSSAALLGFGGLALILRRRK
;
A
#
# COMPACT_ATOMS: atom_id res chain seq x y z
N MET A 1 45.24 25.18 -56.41
CA MET A 1 45.93 24.61 -55.23
C MET A 1 45.59 23.12 -55.22
N ILE A 2 46.33 22.14 -55.77
CA ILE A 2 47.77 21.76 -55.67
C ILE A 2 48.14 21.67 -54.17
N LYS A 3 48.49 20.53 -53.52
CA LYS A 3 49.22 19.27 -53.82
C LYS A 3 48.79 18.17 -52.80
N ASN A 4 48.61 16.87 -53.14
CA ASN A 4 49.58 15.75 -53.28
C ASN A 4 50.35 15.40 -51.98
N ALA A 5 50.73 14.17 -51.61
CA ALA A 5 50.73 12.77 -52.11
C ALA A 5 51.18 11.88 -50.89
N ALA A 6 51.19 10.54 -50.82
CA ALA A 6 51.69 9.44 -51.67
C ALA A 6 51.20 8.09 -51.04
N ARG A 7 50.87 6.96 -51.66
CA ARG A 7 51.29 6.14 -52.83
C ARG A 7 52.53 5.24 -52.64
N ALA A 8 52.29 3.91 -52.62
CA ALA A 8 53.05 2.75 -53.19
C ALA A 8 52.81 1.52 -52.28
N LEU A 9 52.25 0.35 -52.64
CA LEU A 9 52.33 -0.56 -53.79
C LEU A 9 53.73 -1.10 -54.09
N LEU A 10 53.99 -2.34 -53.66
CA LEU A 10 54.96 -3.26 -54.25
C LEU A 10 54.46 -4.71 -54.17
N SER A 11 54.75 -5.44 -55.24
CA SER A 11 54.23 -6.70 -55.73
C SER A 11 55.34 -7.75 -55.86
N GLY A 12 54.96 -9.04 -55.89
CA GLY A 12 55.77 -10.17 -56.40
C GLY A 12 56.48 -10.96 -55.29
N SER A 13 56.78 -12.26 -55.39
CA SER A 13 56.60 -13.31 -56.41
C SER A 13 56.99 -14.65 -55.73
N SER A 14 56.19 -15.70 -55.89
CA SER A 14 56.55 -17.03 -56.46
C SER A 14 57.52 -17.95 -55.69
N ASP A 15 57.16 -19.24 -55.75
CA ASP A 15 57.99 -20.46 -55.63
C ASP A 15 58.12 -21.08 -54.24
N LEU A 16 57.34 -22.15 -53.94
CA LEU A 16 57.58 -23.57 -54.23
C LEU A 16 58.64 -24.20 -53.30
N ASP A 17 58.19 -24.97 -52.31
CA ASP A 17 58.85 -26.22 -51.96
C ASP A 17 57.86 -27.22 -51.33
N GLN A 18 58.00 -28.48 -51.73
CA GLN A 18 57.20 -29.65 -51.37
C GLN A 18 57.90 -30.44 -50.27
N GLY A 19 57.14 -31.11 -49.38
CA GLY A 19 57.78 -32.05 -48.45
C GLY A 19 56.92 -32.64 -47.33
N GLU A 20 56.00 -33.53 -47.70
CA GLU A 20 55.61 -34.77 -46.99
C GLU A 20 54.94 -34.77 -45.59
N PRO A 21 54.16 -35.84 -45.27
CA PRO A 21 53.15 -35.86 -44.22
C PRO A 21 53.62 -36.54 -42.93
N ASN A 22 53.08 -36.16 -41.76
CA ASN A 22 53.34 -36.90 -40.53
C ASN A 22 52.06 -37.08 -39.68
N HIS A 23 51.52 -38.29 -39.79
CA HIS A 23 50.83 -39.08 -38.77
C HIS A 23 49.79 -38.39 -37.87
N THR A 24 48.52 -38.65 -38.21
CA THR A 24 47.38 -38.62 -37.28
C THR A 24 47.66 -39.45 -36.03
N ASN A 25 47.70 -38.78 -34.87
CA ASN A 25 47.62 -39.41 -33.56
C ASN A 25 46.16 -39.81 -33.27
N PRO A 26 45.83 -41.12 -33.09
CA PRO A 26 44.46 -41.58 -32.90
C PRO A 26 43.92 -41.40 -31.46
N ASN A 27 44.62 -40.71 -30.56
CA ASN A 27 44.21 -40.53 -29.16
C ASN A 27 43.79 -39.09 -28.82
N GLN A 28 42.82 -38.54 -29.56
CA GLN A 28 42.00 -37.42 -29.09
C GLN A 28 40.58 -37.91 -28.84
N THR A 29 40.49 -38.91 -27.96
CA THR A 29 39.28 -39.33 -27.25
C THR A 29 38.88 -38.21 -26.29
N MET A 30 37.96 -37.35 -26.70
CA MET A 30 36.85 -36.83 -25.89
C MET A 30 36.15 -35.73 -26.67
N MET A 31 35.29 -36.16 -27.60
CA MET A 31 34.25 -35.32 -28.14
C MET A 31 33.29 -35.00 -26.98
N LYS A 32 33.48 -33.81 -26.38
CA LYS A 32 32.58 -33.23 -25.39
C LYS A 32 31.17 -33.18 -25.98
N LYS A 33 30.32 -34.13 -25.60
CA LYS A 33 28.87 -34.04 -25.81
C LYS A 33 28.35 -32.94 -24.87
N HIS A 34 28.45 -31.69 -25.29
CA HIS A 34 27.68 -30.61 -24.68
C HIS A 34 26.23 -30.78 -25.11
N LEU A 35 25.46 -31.45 -24.26
CA LEU A 35 24.02 -31.49 -24.28
C LEU A 35 23.54 -30.05 -24.01
N ALA A 36 23.09 -29.36 -25.07
CA ALA A 36 22.46 -28.06 -24.95
C ALA A 36 21.08 -28.25 -24.28
N TYR A 37 21.02 -28.09 -22.96
CA TYR A 37 19.76 -27.87 -22.26
C TYR A 37 19.33 -26.43 -22.52
N SER A 38 18.37 -26.25 -23.42
CA SER A 38 17.64 -24.99 -23.54
C SER A 38 16.76 -24.84 -22.31
N ILE A 39 17.14 -23.95 -21.38
CA ILE A 39 16.26 -23.51 -20.31
C ILE A 39 15.28 -22.54 -20.95
N SER A 40 14.14 -23.05 -21.42
CA SER A 40 12.99 -22.23 -21.76
C SER A 40 12.55 -21.51 -20.49
N SER A 41 12.95 -20.25 -20.34
CA SER A 41 12.52 -19.40 -19.23
C SER A 41 11.04 -19.08 -19.43
N LEU A 42 10.16 -19.85 -18.78
CA LEU A 42 8.74 -19.57 -18.72
C LEU A 42 8.56 -18.36 -17.79
N CYS A 43 8.49 -17.17 -18.39
CA CYS A 43 8.06 -15.97 -17.68
C CYS A 43 6.56 -16.16 -17.36
N MET A 44 6.25 -16.80 -16.23
CA MET A 44 4.90 -16.77 -15.70
C MET A 44 4.66 -15.34 -15.23
N ALA A 45 3.91 -14.57 -16.02
CA ALA A 45 3.31 -13.35 -15.54
C ALA A 45 2.45 -13.74 -14.33
N ALA A 46 2.94 -13.46 -13.13
CA ALA A 46 2.14 -13.52 -11.92
C ALA A 46 1.08 -12.44 -12.07
N THR A 47 -0.08 -12.81 -12.61
CA THR A 47 -1.26 -11.96 -12.47
C THR A 47 -1.50 -11.83 -10.97
N PRO A 48 -1.42 -10.62 -10.38
CA PRO A 48 -1.75 -10.48 -8.97
C PRO A 48 -3.18 -10.99 -8.78
N LEU A 49 -3.36 -11.92 -7.85
CA LEU A 49 -4.70 -12.23 -7.34
C LEU A 49 -5.25 -10.91 -6.79
N ALA A 50 -6.26 -10.34 -7.47
CA ALA A 50 -6.98 -9.20 -6.95
C ALA A 50 -7.72 -9.68 -5.69
N TYR A 51 -7.21 -9.30 -4.52
CA TYR A 51 -7.91 -9.54 -3.27
C TYR A 51 -8.97 -8.46 -3.08
N ALA A 52 -10.17 -8.85 -2.68
CA ALA A 52 -11.20 -7.88 -2.32
C ALA A 52 -10.81 -7.19 -1.01
N ALA A 53 -10.93 -5.87 -0.96
CA ALA A 53 -10.70 -5.13 0.26
C ALA A 53 -11.74 -5.53 1.32
N THR A 54 -11.30 -5.80 2.54
CA THR A 54 -12.15 -6.29 3.64
C THR A 54 -12.29 -5.23 4.74
N PRO A 55 -13.49 -5.01 5.29
CA PRO A 55 -13.69 -4.11 6.43
C PRO A 55 -12.74 -4.43 7.59
N MET A 56 -12.05 -3.43 8.11
CA MET A 56 -11.14 -3.57 9.24
C MET A 56 -11.82 -3.29 10.58
N ILE A 57 -12.66 -2.26 10.62
CA ILE A 57 -13.25 -1.77 11.87
C ILE A 57 -14.71 -2.19 12.08
N SER A 58 -15.13 -2.27 13.33
CA SER A 58 -16.47 -2.67 13.80
C SER A 58 -16.98 -1.81 14.95
N THR A 59 -18.27 -1.92 15.25
CA THR A 59 -18.90 -1.25 16.41
C THR A 59 -18.38 -1.73 17.77
N THR A 60 -17.61 -2.82 17.82
CA THR A 60 -17.04 -3.38 19.05
C THR A 60 -15.57 -3.01 19.26
N ASP A 61 -14.96 -2.30 18.31
CA ASP A 61 -13.56 -1.93 18.39
C ASP A 61 -13.32 -0.92 19.51
N PHE A 62 -12.09 -0.94 20.04
CA PHE A 62 -11.64 0.14 20.91
C PHE A 62 -11.45 1.39 20.07
N VAL A 63 -12.21 2.44 20.38
CA VAL A 63 -12.12 3.74 19.73
C VAL A 63 -12.04 4.83 20.79
N VAL A 64 -11.13 5.79 20.62
CA VAL A 64 -11.05 6.99 21.45
C VAL A 64 -10.98 8.24 20.59
N ALA A 65 -11.72 9.28 21.01
CA ALA A 65 -11.67 10.60 20.38
C ALA A 65 -10.36 11.30 20.73
N ILE A 66 -9.84 12.09 19.80
CA ILE A 66 -8.63 12.89 19.99
C ILE A 66 -8.83 14.31 19.45
N ASP A 67 -8.03 15.23 19.99
CA ASP A 67 -7.95 16.63 19.58
C ASP A 67 -6.49 17.07 19.59
N ALA A 68 -5.87 17.08 18.41
CA ALA A 68 -4.43 17.21 18.28
C ALA A 68 -3.91 18.62 18.60
N ASP A 69 -4.78 19.62 18.74
CA ASP A 69 -4.39 20.98 19.12
C ASP A 69 -4.12 21.14 20.63
N GLY A 70 -4.57 20.18 21.45
CA GLY A 70 -4.38 20.16 22.91
C GLY A 70 -5.18 21.21 23.68
N ASN A 71 -6.12 21.92 23.05
CA ASN A 71 -6.98 22.90 23.70
C ASN A 71 -8.11 22.26 24.53
N GLY A 72 -8.12 20.94 24.65
CA GLY A 72 -9.07 20.20 25.45
C GLY A 72 -10.45 20.31 24.83
N SER A 73 -10.69 19.48 23.81
CA SER A 73 -12.02 19.20 23.29
C SER A 73 -13.05 19.14 24.41
N ILE A 74 -14.03 20.04 24.34
CA ILE A 74 -15.24 19.98 25.15
C ILE A 74 -15.91 18.66 24.76
N GLY A 75 -15.86 17.68 25.68
CA GLY A 75 -16.08 16.27 25.37
C GLY A 75 -17.35 15.95 24.59
N LEU A 76 -17.33 14.80 23.91
CA LEU A 76 -18.42 14.16 23.15
C LEU A 76 -19.82 14.60 23.62
N TRP A 77 -20.45 15.54 22.91
CA TRP A 77 -21.84 15.91 23.15
C TRP A 77 -22.75 14.85 22.53
N GLY A 78 -23.01 13.79 23.29
CA GLY A 78 -24.23 12.98 23.15
C GLY A 78 -24.31 11.97 22.00
N ASN A 79 -23.29 11.83 21.14
CA ASN A 79 -23.25 10.79 20.11
C ASN A 79 -21.93 10.01 20.18
N GLU A 80 -22.01 8.71 20.42
CA GLU A 80 -20.86 7.85 20.71
C GLU A 80 -20.07 7.49 19.45
N LEU A 81 -18.76 7.21 19.61
CA LEU A 81 -17.88 6.69 18.54
C LEU A 81 -18.40 5.40 17.89
N SER A 82 -19.35 4.71 18.55
CA SER A 82 -20.07 3.56 18.02
C SER A 82 -20.86 3.88 16.74
N PHE A 83 -21.21 5.15 16.50
CA PHE A 83 -21.92 5.57 15.28
C PHE A 83 -21.05 5.56 14.02
N LEU A 84 -19.72 5.50 14.15
CA LEU A 84 -18.85 5.45 12.98
C LEU A 84 -19.12 4.23 12.09
N THR A 85 -19.62 3.13 12.64
CA THR A 85 -19.77 1.86 11.93
C THR A 85 -21.14 1.20 12.14
N ASP A 86 -22.14 1.95 12.61
CA ASP A 86 -23.46 1.38 12.96
C ASP A 86 -24.37 1.10 11.76
N GLY A 87 -24.05 1.67 10.58
CA GLY A 87 -24.82 1.51 9.35
C GLY A 87 -26.16 2.25 9.36
N ILE A 88 -26.35 3.22 10.26
CA ILE A 88 -27.61 3.97 10.41
C ILE A 88 -27.47 5.32 9.70
N GLU A 89 -28.21 5.46 8.60
CA GLU A 89 -28.07 6.54 7.61
C GLU A 89 -28.22 7.99 8.11
N ASN A 90 -28.69 8.20 9.35
CA ASN A 90 -28.92 9.52 9.97
C ASN A 90 -28.30 9.67 11.37
N ASN A 91 -27.42 8.75 11.78
CA ASN A 91 -26.61 8.91 12.98
C ASN A 91 -25.28 9.59 12.61
N LYS A 92 -24.66 10.26 13.59
CA LYS A 92 -23.37 10.92 13.40
C LYS A 92 -22.52 10.89 14.64
N ALA A 93 -21.26 10.52 14.49
CA ALA A 93 -20.24 10.78 15.49
C ALA A 93 -19.90 12.27 15.48
N ILE A 94 -19.80 12.87 16.66
CA ILE A 94 -19.44 14.29 16.83
C ILE A 94 -18.30 14.38 17.83
N TRP A 95 -17.28 15.14 17.46
CA TRP A 95 -16.13 15.46 18.30
C TRP A 95 -16.07 16.96 18.54
N GLY A 96 -15.75 17.38 19.77
CA GLY A 96 -15.30 18.75 20.00
C GLY A 96 -13.87 18.93 19.47
N GLY A 97 -13.48 20.18 19.17
CA GLY A 97 -12.14 20.53 18.67
C GLY A 97 -12.14 20.97 17.21
N ALA A 98 -13.21 20.66 16.46
CA ALA A 98 -13.34 21.00 15.04
C ALA A 98 -12.12 20.52 14.22
N SER A 99 -11.43 21.43 13.54
CA SER A 99 -10.20 21.12 12.80
C SER A 99 -9.11 20.54 13.71
N ASN A 100 -8.37 19.56 13.21
CA ASN A 100 -7.39 18.76 13.97
C ASN A 100 -7.98 17.83 15.04
N SER A 101 -9.27 17.53 14.97
CA SER A 101 -9.88 16.43 15.75
C SER A 101 -9.93 15.13 14.94
N GLY A 102 -10.24 14.03 15.63
CA GLY A 102 -10.39 12.74 15.01
C GLY A 102 -10.50 11.63 16.03
N PHE A 103 -9.99 10.44 15.70
CA PHE A 103 -10.04 9.29 16.58
C PHE A 103 -8.86 8.34 16.38
N ILE A 104 -8.59 7.56 17.43
CA ILE A 104 -7.74 6.37 17.38
C ILE A 104 -8.65 5.15 17.42
N VAL A 105 -8.35 4.14 16.61
CA VAL A 105 -9.04 2.86 16.58
C VAL A 105 -8.05 1.69 16.61
N THR A 106 -8.39 0.65 17.37
CA THR A 106 -7.72 -0.66 17.34
C THR A 106 -8.67 -1.67 16.67
N PRO A 107 -8.48 -1.97 15.37
CA PRO A 107 -9.41 -2.82 14.62
C PRO A 107 -9.43 -4.27 15.10
N THR A 108 -10.60 -4.93 15.05
CA THR A 108 -10.74 -6.35 15.45
C THR A 108 -11.13 -7.31 14.32
N LEU A 109 -11.61 -6.83 13.16
CA LEU A 109 -12.12 -7.70 12.09
C LEU A 109 -11.05 -8.25 11.15
N ALA A 110 -10.24 -7.37 10.57
CA ALA A 110 -9.24 -7.71 9.56
C ALA A 110 -7.91 -7.03 9.86
N SER A 111 -6.82 -7.75 9.60
CA SER A 111 -5.46 -7.24 9.60
C SER A 111 -4.90 -7.21 8.17
N GLY A 112 -4.04 -6.24 7.89
CA GLY A 112 -3.44 -6.06 6.58
C GLY A 112 -3.09 -4.60 6.30
N LEU A 113 -2.73 -4.32 5.06
CA LEU A 113 -2.45 -2.96 4.59
C LEU A 113 -3.77 -2.23 4.42
N VAL A 114 -3.89 -1.03 5.00
CA VAL A 114 -5.02 -0.14 4.72
C VAL A 114 -4.97 0.24 3.24
N ALA A 115 -6.01 -0.10 2.48
CA ALA A 115 -6.09 0.16 1.05
C ALA A 115 -7.03 1.31 0.71
N SER A 116 -8.06 1.49 1.52
CA SER A 116 -9.06 2.54 1.32
C SER A 116 -9.86 2.79 2.59
N PHE A 117 -10.62 3.87 2.59
CA PHE A 117 -11.70 4.08 3.54
C PHE A 117 -12.93 4.66 2.85
N ASP A 118 -14.09 4.39 3.44
CA ASP A 118 -15.33 5.09 3.15
C ASP A 118 -15.61 6.08 4.28
N ILE A 119 -16.03 7.29 3.92
CA ILE A 119 -16.48 8.31 4.87
C ILE A 119 -17.81 8.89 4.40
N ARG A 120 -18.78 8.99 5.30
CA ARG A 120 -20.09 9.61 5.03
C ARG A 120 -20.19 10.94 5.75
N SER A 121 -20.50 12.01 5.01
CA SER A 121 -20.73 13.34 5.56
C SER A 121 -21.97 13.38 6.46
N ALA A 122 -22.01 14.35 7.37
CA ALA A 122 -23.12 14.55 8.30
C ALA A 122 -24.18 15.51 7.71
N ASP A 123 -24.97 16.16 8.58
CA ASP A 123 -26.05 17.10 8.22
C ASP A 123 -25.67 18.59 8.34
N HIS A 124 -24.45 18.92 8.77
CA HIS A 124 -24.08 20.29 9.12
C HIS A 124 -22.76 20.72 8.46
N GLY A 125 -22.90 21.41 7.32
CA GLY A 125 -21.80 21.86 6.44
C GLY A 125 -20.53 22.33 7.15
N PRO A 126 -20.59 23.32 8.07
CA PRO A 126 -19.39 23.83 8.74
C PRO A 126 -18.52 22.79 9.47
N ARG A 127 -19.11 21.65 9.88
CA ARG A 127 -18.47 20.56 10.62
C ARG A 127 -17.97 19.43 9.74
N ASP A 128 -18.33 19.46 8.46
CA ASP A 128 -17.92 18.44 7.50
C ASP A 128 -16.41 18.56 7.27
N VAL A 129 -15.75 17.41 7.21
CA VAL A 129 -14.29 17.32 7.07
C VAL A 129 -13.88 17.56 5.62
N THR A 130 -12.79 18.30 5.41
CA THR A 130 -12.26 18.64 4.08
C THR A 130 -10.84 18.13 3.86
N SER A 131 -10.20 17.58 4.89
CA SER A 131 -8.95 16.85 4.76
C SER A 131 -8.84 15.73 5.79
N TRP A 132 -7.95 14.80 5.50
CA TRP A 132 -7.70 13.64 6.33
C TRP A 132 -6.21 13.31 6.36
N ALA A 133 -5.77 12.70 7.45
CA ALA A 133 -4.47 12.06 7.56
C ALA A 133 -4.62 10.77 8.38
N ILE A 134 -4.00 9.69 7.92
CA ILE A 134 -3.98 8.40 8.61
C ILE A 134 -2.55 8.12 9.08
N TYR A 135 -2.46 7.67 10.32
CA TYR A 135 -1.22 7.20 10.94
C TYR A 135 -1.43 5.80 11.49
N GLY A 136 -0.36 5.02 11.58
CA GLY A 136 -0.35 3.70 12.19
C GLY A 136 0.65 3.59 13.34
N THR A 137 0.36 2.72 14.29
CA THR A 137 1.29 2.35 15.36
C THR A 137 1.13 0.89 15.77
N ASN A 138 2.21 0.32 16.28
CA ASN A 138 2.22 -1.00 16.94
C ASN A 138 2.39 -0.88 18.46
N ASP A 139 2.49 0.33 18.99
CA ASP A 139 2.52 0.59 20.42
C ASP A 139 1.17 0.27 21.05
N ALA A 140 1.17 -0.10 22.34
CA ALA A 140 -0.08 -0.21 23.08
C ALA A 140 -0.71 1.18 23.23
N ILE A 141 -2.00 1.32 22.92
CA ILE A 141 -2.68 2.60 23.04
C ILE A 141 -2.82 2.98 24.51
N THR A 142 -2.22 4.12 24.87
CA THR A 142 -2.32 4.75 26.20
C THR A 142 -3.05 6.09 26.15
N SER A 143 -3.18 6.69 24.96
CA SER A 143 -3.97 7.90 24.71
C SER A 143 -5.38 7.75 25.28
N THR A 144 -5.78 8.71 26.11
CA THR A 144 -7.12 8.76 26.70
C THR A 144 -8.10 9.50 25.79
N SER A 145 -9.40 9.35 26.05
CA SER A 145 -10.43 10.11 25.32
C SER A 145 -10.23 11.62 25.50
N ASN A 146 -10.31 12.36 24.39
CA ASN A 146 -10.06 13.80 24.27
C ASN A 146 -8.61 14.22 24.57
N SER A 147 -7.65 13.27 24.51
CA SER A 147 -6.22 13.60 24.51
C SER A 147 -5.77 14.13 23.15
N THR A 148 -4.50 14.54 23.07
CA THR A 148 -3.87 14.92 21.79
C THR A 148 -3.59 13.75 20.86
N GLY A 149 -3.73 12.50 21.34
CA GLY A 149 -3.41 11.32 20.56
C GLY A 149 -1.92 11.22 20.19
N THR A 150 -1.03 11.71 21.06
CA THR A 150 0.42 11.77 20.84
C THR A 150 1.23 10.87 21.77
N ASP A 151 0.57 10.03 22.57
CA ASP A 151 1.25 9.20 23.58
C ASP A 151 1.99 8.00 22.96
N GLU A 152 1.62 7.61 21.74
CA GLU A 152 2.25 6.54 20.96
C GLU A 152 3.22 7.07 19.89
N ASN A 153 4.13 6.21 19.43
CA ASN A 153 4.96 6.50 18.25
C ASN A 153 4.14 6.26 16.97
N TRP A 154 3.61 7.35 16.42
CA TRP A 154 2.78 7.33 15.21
C TRP A 154 3.64 7.42 13.95
N THR A 155 3.43 6.48 13.03
CA THR A 155 4.01 6.53 11.68
C THR A 155 2.96 7.06 10.71
N PHE A 156 3.31 8.09 9.95
CA PHE A 156 2.44 8.62 8.90
C PHE A 156 2.24 7.58 7.79
N ILE A 157 0.98 7.38 7.39
CA ILE A 157 0.61 6.47 6.29
C ILE A 157 0.29 7.29 5.05
N ASP A 158 -0.76 8.10 5.10
CA ASP A 158 -1.21 8.88 3.94
C ASP A 158 -2.08 10.07 4.38
N SER A 159 -2.31 11.02 3.47
CA SER A 159 -3.20 12.16 3.69
C SER A 159 -3.78 12.66 2.38
N GLY A 160 -4.92 13.34 2.47
CA GLY A 160 -5.54 13.94 1.30
C GLY A 160 -6.60 14.96 1.64
N THR A 161 -7.24 15.46 0.59
CA THR A 161 -8.37 16.38 0.66
C THR A 161 -9.66 15.67 0.32
N LEU A 162 -10.76 16.10 0.92
CA LEU A 162 -12.11 15.74 0.54
C LEU A 162 -12.76 16.98 -0.09
N ALA A 163 -13.46 16.78 -1.20
CA ALA A 163 -14.35 17.82 -1.69
C ALA A 163 -15.46 18.04 -0.67
N ASP A 164 -15.93 19.29 -0.51
CA ASP A 164 -17.06 19.63 0.35
C ASP A 164 -18.25 18.73 0.01
N PRO A 165 -18.57 17.74 0.87
CA PRO A 165 -19.54 16.72 0.54
C PRO A 165 -20.95 17.24 0.75
N ALA A 166 -21.87 16.93 -0.17
CA ALA A 166 -23.29 17.11 0.13
C ALA A 166 -23.66 16.30 1.39
N PRO A 167 -24.60 16.74 2.23
CA PRO A 167 -25.00 16.01 3.42
C PRO A 167 -25.34 14.54 3.15
N TRP A 168 -24.95 13.65 4.07
CA TRP A 168 -25.22 12.21 4.00
C TRP A 168 -24.69 11.50 2.76
N THR A 169 -23.58 11.99 2.20
CA THR A 169 -22.93 11.43 1.00
C THR A 169 -21.70 10.64 1.39
N THR A 170 -21.62 9.40 0.93
CA THR A 170 -20.44 8.55 1.09
C THR A 170 -19.40 8.85 0.01
N THR A 171 -18.16 9.04 0.44
CA THR A 171 -16.98 9.18 -0.41
C THR A 171 -16.01 8.04 -0.10
N SER A 172 -15.57 7.33 -1.13
CA SER A 172 -14.53 6.31 -1.03
C SER A 172 -13.17 6.91 -1.42
N VAL A 173 -12.16 6.68 -0.59
CA VAL A 173 -10.82 7.25 -0.77
C VAL A 173 -9.78 6.13 -0.71
N ALA A 174 -8.90 6.09 -1.71
CA ALA A 174 -7.76 5.18 -1.72
C ALA A 174 -6.67 5.67 -0.74
N VAL A 175 -5.98 4.72 -0.10
CA VAL A 175 -4.88 4.96 0.84
C VAL A 175 -3.66 4.21 0.36
N ASP A 176 -2.51 4.88 0.28
CA ASP A 176 -1.25 4.27 -0.12
C ASP A 176 -0.44 3.78 1.10
N ALA A 177 -0.88 2.67 1.71
CA ALA A 177 -0.15 2.07 2.84
C ALA A 177 0.90 1.04 2.37
N SER A 178 2.13 1.19 2.87
CA SER A 178 3.22 0.22 2.65
C SER A 178 3.42 -0.76 3.81
N GLU A 179 2.85 -0.47 4.97
CA GLU A 179 2.97 -1.27 6.20
C GLU A 179 1.63 -1.41 6.92
N ALA A 180 1.46 -2.54 7.62
CA ALA A 180 0.28 -2.81 8.44
C ALA A 180 0.58 -2.51 9.91
N TYR A 181 -0.42 -1.96 10.61
CA TYR A 181 -0.32 -1.60 12.02
C TYR A 181 -1.46 -2.20 12.84
N THR A 182 -1.25 -2.35 14.16
CA THR A 182 -2.28 -2.86 15.07
C THR A 182 -3.31 -1.80 15.47
N SER A 183 -2.94 -0.52 15.43
CA SER A 183 -3.86 0.60 15.68
C SER A 183 -3.63 1.74 14.70
N TYR A 184 -4.68 2.50 14.45
CA TYR A 184 -4.71 3.59 13.48
C TYR A 184 -5.23 4.87 14.13
N LYS A 185 -4.61 6.00 13.80
CA LYS A 185 -5.10 7.33 14.11
C LYS A 185 -5.60 7.97 12.83
N VAL A 186 -6.87 8.33 12.82
CA VAL A 186 -7.51 9.10 11.74
C VAL A 186 -7.68 10.52 12.25
N LEU A 187 -7.01 11.45 11.59
CA LEU A 187 -7.04 12.87 11.92
C LEU A 187 -7.78 13.62 10.80
N PHE A 188 -8.56 14.61 11.16
CA PHE A 188 -9.23 15.52 10.24
C PHE A 188 -8.67 16.95 10.42
N PRO A 189 -7.59 17.31 9.69
CA PRO A 189 -6.91 18.59 9.90
C PRO A 189 -7.78 19.82 9.59
N THR A 190 -8.76 19.71 8.69
CA THR A 190 -9.61 20.83 8.28
C THR A 190 -11.07 20.44 8.14
N THR A 191 -11.96 21.39 8.43
CA THR A 191 -13.40 21.35 8.17
C THR A 191 -13.80 22.37 7.11
N VAL A 192 -15.06 22.36 6.63
CA VAL A 192 -15.56 23.34 5.65
C VAL A 192 -15.63 24.75 6.22
N GLY A 193 -16.02 24.88 7.49
CA GLY A 193 -16.21 26.18 8.15
C GLY A 193 -15.64 26.23 9.55
N GLU A 194 -15.81 27.39 10.19
CA GLU A 194 -15.48 27.58 11.60
C GLU A 194 -16.66 27.11 12.46
N ASP A 195 -16.44 26.05 13.23
CA ASP A 195 -17.34 25.53 14.26
C ASP A 195 -16.46 25.08 15.45
N THR A 196 -17.08 24.68 16.56
CA THR A 196 -16.38 24.07 17.71
C THR A 196 -16.33 22.56 17.63
N GLU A 197 -16.98 21.98 16.62
CA GLU A 197 -17.22 20.55 16.48
C GLU A 197 -16.89 20.06 15.06
N THR A 198 -16.56 18.78 14.94
CA THR A 198 -16.47 18.03 13.68
C THR A 198 -17.49 16.90 13.71
N ALA A 199 -18.08 16.58 12.57
CA ALA A 199 -19.05 15.50 12.47
C ALA A 199 -18.80 14.60 11.27
N VAL A 200 -18.97 13.30 11.48
CA VAL A 200 -18.94 12.27 10.43
C VAL A 200 -20.08 11.30 10.71
N ALA A 201 -20.86 10.96 9.68
CA ALA A 201 -21.96 10.03 9.82
C ALA A 201 -21.45 8.59 9.98
N GLU A 202 -20.56 8.16 9.08
CA GLU A 202 -19.97 6.83 9.07
C GLU A 202 -18.52 6.90 8.59
N PHE A 203 -17.69 5.97 9.06
CA PHE A 203 -16.32 5.78 8.63
C PHE A 203 -15.97 4.29 8.66
N GLN A 204 -15.40 3.77 7.57
CA GLN A 204 -14.98 2.37 7.47
C GLN A 204 -13.60 2.26 6.81
N LEU A 205 -12.63 1.67 7.51
CA LEU A 205 -11.36 1.26 6.92
C LEU A 205 -11.49 -0.08 6.20
N TYR A 206 -10.76 -0.25 5.09
CA TYR A 206 -10.65 -1.50 4.36
C TYR A 206 -9.19 -1.93 4.19
N ALA A 207 -8.92 -3.20 4.50
CA ALA A 207 -7.61 -3.82 4.35
C ALA A 207 -7.52 -4.70 3.11
N VAL A 208 -6.31 -4.80 2.58
CA VAL A 208 -5.89 -5.89 1.69
C VAL A 208 -4.76 -6.70 2.35
N PRO A 209 -4.60 -7.99 2.02
CA PRO A 209 -3.47 -8.76 2.49
C PRO A 209 -2.16 -8.14 2.03
N GLU A 210 -1.11 -8.28 2.85
CA GLU A 210 0.23 -7.88 2.42
C GLU A 210 0.66 -8.63 1.15
N PRO A 211 1.38 -7.97 0.21
CA PRO A 211 1.78 -8.57 -1.06
C PRO A 211 2.51 -9.91 -0.91
N SER A 212 3.33 -10.05 0.13
CA SER A 212 4.06 -11.27 0.47
C SER A 212 3.11 -12.43 0.88
N SER A 213 2.08 -12.11 1.67
CA SER A 213 1.05 -13.06 2.10
C SER A 213 0.20 -13.55 0.92
N ALA A 214 -0.17 -12.65 0.02
CA ALA A 214 -0.87 -13.00 -1.22
C ALA A 214 -0.05 -13.93 -2.12
N ALA A 215 1.25 -13.63 -2.28
CA ALA A 215 2.16 -14.46 -3.07
C ALA A 215 2.30 -15.88 -2.48
N LEU A 216 2.48 -16.02 -1.17
CA LEU A 216 2.62 -17.32 -0.52
C LEU A 216 1.37 -18.20 -0.70
N LEU A 217 0.17 -17.64 -0.57
CA LEU A 217 -1.08 -18.37 -0.81
C LEU A 217 -1.19 -18.84 -2.28
N GLY A 218 -0.85 -17.97 -3.23
CA GLY A 218 -0.85 -18.30 -4.66
C GLY A 218 0.11 -19.44 -5.00
N PHE A 219 1.36 -19.36 -4.52
CA PHE A 219 2.38 -20.38 -4.80
C PHE A 219 2.17 -21.67 -4.00
N GLY A 220 1.71 -21.59 -2.76
CA GLY A 220 1.38 -22.76 -1.93
C GLY A 220 0.24 -23.59 -2.52
N GLY A 221 -0.81 -22.93 -3.04
CA GLY A 221 -1.90 -23.59 -3.76
C GLY A 221 -1.42 -24.31 -5.02
N LEU A 222 -0.58 -23.65 -5.83
CA LEU A 222 0.03 -24.25 -7.01
C LEU A 222 0.91 -25.47 -6.66
N ALA A 223 1.69 -25.41 -5.60
CA ALA A 223 2.54 -26.51 -5.14
C ALA A 223 1.70 -27.75 -4.75
N LEU A 224 0.53 -27.56 -4.12
CA LEU A 224 -0.39 -28.65 -3.79
C LEU A 224 -1.07 -29.24 -5.03
N ILE A 225 -1.44 -28.41 -6.00
CA ILE A 225 -2.00 -28.86 -7.28
C ILE A 225 -0.97 -29.69 -8.07
N LEU A 226 0.30 -29.25 -8.08
CA LEU A 226 1.39 -29.98 -8.75
C LEU A 226 1.77 -31.26 -8.01
N ARG A 227 1.65 -31.31 -6.67
CA ARG A 227 1.89 -32.53 -5.87
C ARG A 227 0.85 -33.62 -6.09
N ARG A 228 -0.39 -33.26 -6.43
CA ARG A 228 -1.49 -34.21 -6.73
C ARG A 228 -1.38 -34.89 -8.11
N ARG A 229 -0.43 -34.47 -8.96
CA ARG A 229 -0.23 -35.00 -10.32
C ARG A 229 0.94 -35.99 -10.45
N LYS A 230 1.44 -36.53 -9.35
CA LYS A 230 2.36 -37.69 -9.33
C LYS A 230 1.63 -38.89 -8.76
#